data_AF-L9JYN4-F1
#
_entry.id   AF-L9JYN4-F1
#
_cell.length_a   1.000
_cell.length_b   1.000
_cell.length_c   1.000
_cell.angle_alpha   90.00
_cell.angle_beta   90.00
_cell.angle_gamma   90.00
#
_symmetry.space_group_name_H-M   'P 1'
#
loop_
_entity.id
_entity.type
_entity.pdbx_description
1 polymer ?
#
loop_
_entity_poly.entity_id
_entity_poly.type
_entity_poly.pdbx_seq_one_letter_code
_entity_poly.pdbx_strand_id
1 'polypeptide(L)'
;MAPAKKGGKKKGRSAINEVVTREYTINIHKCIHGVGFKKRAPRALKEIRKFATKEIGTQMPFCHQRGGDPGIHHQHSQVHPWRGLQETCPSGTQRNSEICHKGDRDSDVRPNTRLNKAAWARGIRNAPYRIRVRLSRKQKEDEDSPNKLYTLVTCVPATTFKNLQTVNMDEN
;
A
#
# COMPACT_ATOMS: atom_id res chain seq x y z
N MET A 1 -12.13 -46.07 0.01
CA MET A 1 -11.74 -45.12 1.09
C MET A 1 -10.64 -44.22 0.55
N ALA A 2 -10.87 -42.91 0.46
CA ALA A 2 -9.84 -41.94 0.05
C ALA A 2 -8.93 -41.58 1.25
N PRO A 3 -7.61 -41.42 1.06
CA PRO A 3 -6.73 -41.06 2.17
C PRO A 3 -6.97 -39.61 2.59
N ALA A 4 -7.24 -39.40 3.88
CA ALA A 4 -7.39 -38.09 4.48
C ALA A 4 -6.08 -37.28 4.38
N LYS A 5 -6.15 -36.05 3.84
CA LYS A 5 -5.01 -35.13 3.81
C LYS A 5 -4.66 -34.72 5.24
N LYS A 6 -3.49 -35.15 5.74
CA LYS A 6 -2.89 -34.64 6.97
C LYS A 6 -2.65 -33.12 6.83
N GLY A 7 -3.41 -32.33 7.59
CA GLY A 7 -3.21 -30.89 7.70
C GLY A 7 -1.85 -30.59 8.31
N GLY A 8 -0.91 -30.11 7.48
CA GLY A 8 0.40 -29.67 7.94
C GLY A 8 0.26 -28.55 8.98
N LYS A 9 0.83 -28.78 10.17
CA LYS A 9 0.92 -27.81 11.25
C LYS A 9 1.69 -26.58 10.75
N LYS A 10 1.02 -25.42 10.64
CA LYS A 10 1.69 -24.16 10.26
C LYS A 10 2.68 -23.80 11.37
N LYS A 11 3.99 -23.87 11.07
CA LYS A 11 5.04 -23.38 11.98
C LYS A 11 4.74 -21.93 12.33
N GLY A 12 4.69 -21.61 13.62
CA GLY A 12 4.61 -20.24 14.10
C GLY A 12 5.79 -19.43 13.58
N ARG A 13 5.56 -18.17 13.19
CA ARG A 13 6.63 -17.26 12.80
C ARG A 13 7.56 -17.05 14.01
N SER A 14 8.84 -17.41 13.87
CA SER A 14 9.84 -17.20 14.94
C SER A 14 10.24 -15.73 15.06
N ALA A 15 10.62 -15.31 16.26
CA ALA A 15 11.06 -13.94 16.61
C ALA A 15 12.25 -13.45 15.76
N ILE A 16 13.06 -14.36 15.22
CA ILE A 16 14.16 -14.03 14.28
C ILE A 16 13.63 -13.41 12.98
N ASN A 17 12.37 -13.66 12.60
CA ASN A 17 11.74 -12.99 11.45
C ASN A 17 11.18 -11.59 11.79
N GLU A 18 11.28 -11.15 13.05
CA GLU A 18 10.75 -9.85 13.48
C GLU A 18 11.70 -8.70 13.18
N VAL A 19 13.01 -8.92 13.21
CA VAL A 19 14.03 -7.95 12.80
C VAL A 19 14.68 -8.49 11.53
N VAL A 20 14.40 -7.84 10.41
CA VAL A 20 14.80 -8.32 9.08
C VAL A 20 15.35 -7.15 8.31
N THR A 21 16.58 -7.29 7.81
CA THR A 21 17.12 -6.35 6.84
C THR A 21 17.47 -7.06 5.54
N ARG A 22 16.94 -6.55 4.43
CA ARG A 22 17.09 -7.17 3.10
C ARG A 22 17.25 -6.12 2.04
N GLU A 23 18.11 -6.40 1.08
CA GLU A 23 18.28 -5.59 -0.11
C GLU A 23 17.55 -6.19 -1.31
N TYR A 24 16.75 -5.34 -1.95
CA TYR A 24 15.95 -5.69 -3.11
C TYR A 24 16.23 -4.75 -4.27
N THR A 25 16.07 -5.27 -5.49
CA THR A 25 16.02 -4.44 -6.69
C THR A 25 14.57 -4.37 -7.17
N ILE A 26 13.94 -3.21 -7.05
CA ILE A 26 12.57 -2.98 -7.51
C ILE A 26 12.59 -2.58 -8.98
N ASN A 27 11.78 -3.24 -9.80
CA ASN A 27 11.55 -2.86 -11.19
C ASN A 27 10.38 -1.87 -11.28
N ILE A 28 10.71 -0.57 -11.29
CA ILE A 28 9.75 0.53 -11.36
C ILE A 28 9.21 0.69 -12.77
N HIS A 29 9.96 0.30 -13.81
CA HIS A 29 9.52 0.41 -15.20
C HIS A 29 8.18 -0.28 -15.44
N LYS A 30 8.00 -1.49 -14.89
CA LYS A 30 6.72 -2.23 -14.96
C LYS A 30 5.58 -1.49 -14.26
N CYS A 31 5.87 -0.79 -13.16
CA CYS A 31 4.89 -0.06 -12.36
C CYS A 31 4.45 1.28 -12.96
N ILE A 32 5.30 1.91 -13.77
CA ILE A 32 5.01 3.19 -14.44
C ILE A 32 4.58 3.02 -15.90
N HIS A 33 4.49 1.78 -16.38
CA HIS A 33 4.02 1.50 -17.73
C HIS A 33 2.55 1.93 -17.87
N GLY A 34 2.24 2.69 -18.91
CA GLY A 34 0.88 3.20 -19.16
C GLY A 34 0.37 4.27 -18.19
N VAL A 35 1.16 4.74 -17.21
CA VAL A 35 0.71 5.79 -16.29
C VAL A 35 1.03 7.18 -16.84
N GLY A 36 0.08 8.11 -16.64
CA GLY A 36 0.23 9.50 -17.06
C GLY A 36 1.45 10.18 -16.42
N PHE A 37 2.12 11.04 -17.19
CA PHE A 37 3.41 11.62 -16.84
C PHE A 37 3.45 12.33 -15.47
N LYS A 38 2.38 13.05 -15.11
CA LYS A 38 2.27 13.78 -13.83
C LYS A 38 2.12 12.85 -12.61
N LYS A 39 1.85 11.55 -12.80
CA LYS A 39 1.64 10.59 -11.71
C LYS A 39 2.74 9.54 -11.61
N ARG A 40 3.78 9.58 -12.46
CA ARG A 40 4.84 8.56 -12.51
C ARG A 40 5.67 8.45 -11.23
N ALA A 41 6.34 9.52 -10.81
CA ALA A 41 7.12 9.49 -9.56
C ALA A 41 6.26 9.24 -8.30
N PRO A 42 5.08 9.88 -8.13
CA PRO A 42 4.17 9.54 -7.04
C PRO A 42 3.72 8.08 -7.06
N ARG A 43 3.46 7.51 -8.25
CA ARG A 43 3.09 6.10 -8.39
C ARG A 43 4.23 5.18 -8.01
N ALA A 44 5.45 5.49 -8.43
CA ALA A 44 6.64 4.72 -8.06
C ALA A 44 6.80 4.62 -6.54
N LEU A 45 6.64 5.74 -5.81
CA LEU A 45 6.71 5.74 -4.34
C LEU A 45 5.57 4.96 -3.66
N LYS A 46 4.36 5.00 -4.22
CA LYS A 46 3.24 4.17 -3.75
C LYS A 46 3.53 2.67 -3.96
N GLU A 47 4.10 2.31 -5.10
CA GLU A 47 4.46 0.91 -5.37
C GLU A 47 5.65 0.43 -4.53
N ILE A 48 6.63 1.29 -4.22
CA ILE A 48 7.70 0.95 -3.27
C ILE A 48 7.13 0.67 -1.87
N ARG A 49 6.16 1.48 -1.41
CA ARG A 49 5.46 1.24 -0.14
C ARG A 49 4.73 -0.10 -0.15
N LYS A 50 3.93 -0.37 -1.19
CA LYS A 50 3.24 -1.67 -1.35
C LYS A 50 4.21 -2.85 -1.39
N PHE A 51 5.36 -2.69 -2.05
CA PHE A 51 6.38 -3.73 -2.12
C PHE A 51 6.95 -4.03 -0.72
N ALA A 52 7.28 -2.99 0.05
CA ALA A 52 7.76 -3.16 1.42
C ALA A 52 6.71 -3.86 2.31
N THR A 53 5.44 -3.45 2.20
CA THR A 53 4.33 -4.10 2.92
C THR A 53 4.20 -5.58 2.58
N LYS A 54 4.30 -5.92 1.30
CA LYS A 54 4.17 -7.30 0.81
C LYS A 54 5.29 -8.20 1.29
N GLU A 55 6.54 -7.75 1.19
CA GLU A 55 7.72 -8.56 1.51
C GLU A 55 7.95 -8.71 3.01
N ILE A 56 7.72 -7.65 3.78
CA ILE A 56 8.01 -7.62 5.22
C ILE A 56 6.79 -8.03 6.06
N GLY A 57 5.61 -8.10 5.45
CA GLY A 57 4.42 -8.63 6.09
C GLY A 57 3.86 -7.73 7.18
N THR A 58 4.09 -6.41 7.07
CA THR A 58 3.25 -5.45 7.79
C THR A 58 1.83 -5.63 7.28
N GLN A 59 0.85 -5.81 8.17
CA GLN A 59 -0.49 -6.26 7.79
C GLN A 59 -1.10 -5.38 6.69
N MET A 60 -1.34 -5.94 5.51
CA MET A 60 -2.19 -5.33 4.50
C MET A 60 -3.61 -5.23 5.08
N PRO A 61 -4.28 -4.06 5.03
CA PRO A 61 -5.71 -4.03 5.26
C PRO A 61 -6.38 -4.88 4.16
N PHE A 62 -7.00 -5.98 4.60
CA PHE A 62 -7.70 -6.93 3.74
C PHE A 62 -8.97 -6.24 3.19
N CYS A 63 -8.90 -5.68 1.98
CA CYS A 63 -10.10 -5.14 1.33
C CYS A 63 -10.95 -6.30 0.80
N HIS A 64 -12.04 -6.63 1.50
CA HIS A 64 -13.10 -7.46 0.93
C HIS A 64 -13.68 -6.72 -0.29
N GLN A 65 -13.73 -7.41 -1.43
CA GLN A 65 -14.56 -7.03 -2.55
C GLN A 65 -16.01 -6.96 -2.03
N ARG A 66 -16.61 -5.77 -1.91
CA ARG A 66 -18.07 -5.69 -1.76
C ARG A 66 -18.68 -6.11 -3.09
N GLY A 67 -19.11 -7.36 -3.19
CA GLY A 67 -20.13 -7.75 -4.16
C GLY A 67 -21.39 -6.95 -3.84
N GLY A 68 -21.89 -6.21 -4.82
CA GLY A 68 -23.22 -5.60 -4.73
C GLY A 68 -24.25 -6.60 -5.22
N ASP A 69 -25.23 -6.91 -4.39
CA ASP A 69 -26.47 -7.57 -4.79
C ASP A 69 -27.38 -6.53 -5.48
N PRO A 70 -27.78 -6.72 -6.74
CA PRO A 70 -28.78 -5.87 -7.38
C PRO A 70 -30.16 -6.52 -7.23
N GLY A 71 -30.97 -5.98 -6.32
CA GLY A 71 -32.40 -6.28 -6.38
C GLY A 71 -33.18 -5.83 -5.17
N ILE A 72 -33.86 -4.67 -5.27
CA ILE A 72 -35.26 -4.49 -4.84
C ILE A 72 -35.90 -3.44 -5.75
N HIS A 73 -37.06 -3.79 -6.30
CA HIS A 73 -37.99 -2.95 -7.07
C HIS A 73 -39.15 -2.56 -6.14
N HIS A 74 -39.52 -1.28 -6.00
CA HIS A 74 -40.85 -0.94 -5.50
C HIS A 74 -41.33 0.45 -5.96
N GLN A 75 -42.64 0.54 -6.18
CA GLN A 75 -43.36 1.51 -6.99
C GLN A 75 -43.73 2.83 -6.27
N HIS A 76 -44.09 3.79 -7.11
CA HIS A 76 -44.52 5.17 -6.90
C HIS A 76 -45.81 5.33 -6.06
N SER A 77 -45.92 6.41 -5.26
CA SER A 77 -47.18 7.17 -5.15
C SER A 77 -46.94 8.59 -4.62
N GLN A 78 -47.61 9.55 -5.26
CA GLN A 78 -47.54 11.00 -5.08
C GLN A 78 -48.43 11.48 -3.92
N VAL A 79 -47.97 12.52 -3.20
CA VAL A 79 -48.77 13.74 -2.89
C VAL A 79 -47.84 14.88 -2.41
N HIS A 80 -47.92 16.02 -3.09
CA HIS A 80 -47.43 17.36 -2.71
C HIS A 80 -48.58 18.13 -1.98
N PRO A 81 -48.47 19.36 -1.38
CA PRO A 81 -47.57 20.44 -1.82
C PRO A 81 -47.19 21.64 -0.85
N TRP A 82 -46.22 22.45 -1.32
CA TRP A 82 -45.87 23.86 -1.01
C TRP A 82 -45.34 24.33 0.38
N ARG A 83 -44.03 24.66 0.41
CA ARG A 83 -43.38 25.97 0.73
C ARG A 83 -41.88 25.73 0.47
N GLY A 84 -41.15 26.43 -0.38
CA GLY A 84 -41.04 27.87 -0.59
C GLY A 84 -39.54 28.16 -0.83
N LEU A 85 -39.11 27.95 -2.08
CA LEU A 85 -37.94 28.49 -2.79
C LEU A 85 -36.62 28.74 -2.03
N GLN A 86 -35.69 27.79 -2.12
CA GLN A 86 -34.25 28.04 -2.15
C GLN A 86 -33.71 27.51 -3.49
N GLU A 87 -32.87 28.32 -4.12
CA GLU A 87 -32.40 28.15 -5.49
C GLU A 87 -31.69 26.80 -5.73
N THR A 88 -32.06 26.15 -6.82
CA THR A 88 -31.61 24.81 -7.19
C THR A 88 -30.34 24.88 -8.04
N CYS A 89 -29.24 24.34 -7.52
CA CYS A 89 -28.11 23.92 -8.35
C CYS A 89 -28.36 22.48 -8.87
N PRO A 90 -28.20 22.21 -10.18
CA PRO A 90 -28.57 20.95 -10.81
C PRO A 90 -27.45 19.91 -10.65
N SER A 91 -27.35 19.32 -9.46
CA SER A 91 -26.79 17.97 -9.26
C SER A 91 -26.97 17.63 -7.79
N GLY A 92 -28.19 17.21 -7.45
CA GLY A 92 -28.56 16.71 -6.14
C GLY A 92 -27.66 15.55 -5.73
N THR A 93 -26.69 15.81 -4.87
CA THR A 93 -26.21 14.85 -3.89
C THR A 93 -25.72 15.66 -2.70
N GLN A 94 -26.56 15.75 -1.67
CA GLN A 94 -26.07 15.94 -0.31
C GLN A 94 -25.21 14.71 0.00
N ARG A 95 -23.91 14.79 -0.26
CA ARG A 95 -22.99 13.80 0.28
C ARG A 95 -22.93 14.07 1.77
N ASN A 96 -23.72 13.29 2.51
CA ASN A 96 -23.51 13.03 3.92
C ASN A 96 -22.00 12.96 4.17
N SER A 97 -21.51 13.86 5.01
CA SER A 97 -20.11 14.04 5.38
C SER A 97 -19.59 12.91 6.29
N GLU A 98 -20.31 11.80 6.42
CA GLU A 98 -19.72 10.49 6.72
C GLU A 98 -18.86 10.01 5.54
N ILE A 99 -17.77 10.74 5.33
CA ILE A 99 -16.53 10.15 4.87
C ILE A 99 -16.21 9.11 5.92
N CYS A 100 -16.57 7.86 5.61
CA CYS A 100 -16.18 6.71 6.39
C CYS A 100 -14.69 6.90 6.72
N HIS A 101 -14.36 6.96 8.01
CA HIS A 101 -13.05 6.55 8.49
C HIS A 101 -12.92 5.05 8.16
N LYS A 102 -12.77 4.71 6.88
CA LYS A 102 -12.11 3.48 6.49
C LYS A 102 -10.70 3.71 6.96
N GLY A 103 -10.45 3.29 8.20
CA GLY A 103 -9.13 3.31 8.79
C GLY A 103 -8.21 2.61 7.81
N ASP A 104 -7.48 3.42 7.04
CA ASP A 104 -6.16 3.07 6.56
C ASP A 104 -5.42 2.70 7.85
N ARG A 105 -5.48 1.43 8.25
CA ARG A 105 -4.46 0.87 9.14
C ARG A 105 -3.21 0.86 8.28
N ASP A 106 -2.61 2.05 8.15
CA ASP A 106 -1.39 2.27 7.41
C ASP A 106 -0.37 1.34 8.03
N SER A 107 0.00 0.32 7.26
CA SER A 107 1.24 -0.39 7.51
C SER A 107 2.34 0.65 7.65
N ASP A 108 3.00 0.72 8.81
CA ASP A 108 3.99 1.76 9.13
C ASP A 108 5.26 1.53 8.30
N VAL A 109 5.21 1.96 7.03
CA VAL A 109 6.30 1.93 6.07
C VAL A 109 6.76 3.37 5.87
N ARG A 110 7.98 3.65 6.30
CA ARG A 110 8.60 4.98 6.28
C ARG A 110 9.63 5.05 5.15
N PRO A 111 9.33 5.70 4.02
CA PRO A 111 10.31 5.92 2.97
C PRO A 111 11.35 6.93 3.45
N ASN A 112 12.63 6.60 3.30
CA ASN A 112 13.72 7.51 3.63
C ASN A 112 13.74 8.71 2.67
N THR A 113 14.19 9.86 3.18
CA THR A 113 14.38 11.09 2.39
C THR A 113 15.30 10.89 1.18
N ARG A 114 16.37 10.08 1.30
CA ARG A 114 17.28 9.76 0.18
C ARG A 114 16.58 8.99 -0.93
N LEU A 115 15.70 8.04 -0.57
CA LEU A 115 14.89 7.32 -1.54
C LEU A 115 13.94 8.27 -2.28
N ASN A 116 13.30 9.19 -1.55
CA ASN A 116 12.45 10.19 -2.15
C ASN A 116 13.26 11.07 -3.13
N LYS A 117 14.42 11.59 -2.72
CA LYS A 117 15.30 12.37 -3.60
C LYS A 117 15.68 11.58 -4.86
N ALA A 118 16.05 10.31 -4.74
CA ALA A 118 16.41 9.47 -5.89
C ALA A 118 15.23 9.23 -6.85
N ALA A 119 14.02 9.01 -6.32
CA ALA A 119 12.83 8.83 -7.14
C ALA A 119 12.42 10.10 -7.90
N TRP A 120 12.69 11.27 -7.33
CA TRP A 120 12.36 12.58 -7.91
C TRP A 120 13.53 13.26 -8.63
N ALA A 121 14.74 12.67 -8.64
CA ALA A 121 15.96 13.31 -9.16
C ALA A 121 15.87 13.76 -10.63
N ARG A 122 15.12 13.01 -11.46
CA ARG A 122 14.91 13.32 -12.89
C ARG A 122 13.56 14.02 -13.15
N GLY A 123 12.91 14.50 -12.09
CA GLY A 123 11.57 15.09 -12.12
C GLY A 123 10.43 14.07 -12.17
N ILE A 124 9.21 14.58 -12.29
CA ILE A 124 7.98 13.79 -12.12
C ILE A 124 7.74 12.74 -13.21
N ARG A 125 8.26 12.98 -14.43
CA ARG A 125 8.00 12.18 -15.63
C ARG A 125 8.96 11.00 -15.79
N ASN A 126 10.20 11.18 -15.35
CA ASN A 126 11.34 10.32 -15.71
C ASN A 126 11.88 9.56 -14.50
N ALA A 127 10.98 8.96 -13.72
CA ALA A 127 11.35 8.11 -12.58
C ALA A 127 12.36 7.02 -13.01
N PRO A 128 13.36 6.68 -12.17
CA PRO A 128 14.31 5.63 -12.47
C PRO A 128 13.61 4.29 -12.77
N TYR A 129 14.08 3.54 -13.75
CA TYR A 129 13.48 2.27 -14.15
C TYR A 129 13.69 1.16 -13.13
N ARG A 130 14.81 1.19 -12.42
CA ARG A 130 15.17 0.24 -11.36
C ARG A 130 15.75 1.02 -10.19
N ILE A 131 15.37 0.65 -8.98
CA ILE A 131 15.95 1.21 -7.76
C ILE A 131 16.33 0.04 -6.84
N ARG A 132 17.56 0.10 -6.32
CA ARG A 132 18.03 -0.78 -5.26
C ARG A 132 17.64 -0.17 -3.91
N VAL A 133 16.85 -0.92 -3.14
CA VAL A 133 16.37 -0.50 -1.83
C VAL A 133 16.82 -1.50 -0.77
N ARG A 134 17.16 -0.97 0.40
CA ARG A 134 17.32 -1.73 1.64
C ARG A 134 16.05 -1.53 2.46
N LEU A 135 15.39 -2.63 2.78
CA LEU A 135 14.27 -2.64 3.69
C LEU A 135 14.76 -3.13 5.04
N SER A 136 14.54 -2.34 6.09
CA SER A 136 14.89 -2.68 7.46
C SER A 136 13.65 -2.64 8.32
N ARG A 137 13.28 -3.78 8.91
CA ARG A 137 12.21 -3.89 9.89
C ARG A 137 12.79 -3.64 11.28
N LYS A 138 12.31 -2.62 11.97
CA LYS A 138 12.79 -2.19 13.29
C LYS A 138 11.64 -2.16 14.31
N GLN A 139 11.97 -2.34 15.59
CA GLN A 139 11.01 -2.22 16.68
C GLN A 139 10.78 -0.75 17.04
N LYS A 140 9.54 -0.42 17.40
CA LYS A 140 9.19 0.89 17.96
C LYS A 140 9.36 0.82 19.48
N GLU A 141 9.83 1.91 20.08
CA GLU A 141 9.98 2.04 21.53
C GLU A 141 8.65 2.39 22.22
N ASP A 142 7.74 3.09 21.52
CA ASP A 142 6.45 3.52 22.10
C ASP A 142 5.42 2.39 22.11
N GLU A 143 4.77 2.19 23.26
CA GLU A 143 3.80 1.11 23.49
C GLU A 143 2.39 1.41 22.90
N ASP A 144 2.04 2.67 22.65
CA ASP A 144 0.68 3.09 22.26
C ASP A 144 0.26 2.79 20.81
N SER A 145 1.16 2.27 19.97
CA SER A 145 0.82 2.00 18.56
C SER A 145 0.37 0.55 18.33
N PRO A 146 -0.67 0.31 17.50
CA PRO A 146 -1.16 -1.05 17.23
C PRO A 146 -0.13 -1.93 16.49
N ASN A 147 0.91 -1.33 15.90
CA ASN A 147 2.01 -2.03 15.26
C ASN A 147 3.30 -1.84 16.05
N LYS A 148 3.82 -2.91 16.66
CA LYS A 148 5.11 -2.90 17.38
C LYS A 148 6.34 -2.68 16.48
N LEU A 149 6.19 -2.90 15.17
CA LEU A 149 7.28 -2.94 14.20
C LEU A 149 6.99 -1.96 13.07
N TYR A 150 7.99 -1.17 12.69
CA TYR A 150 7.95 -0.30 11.50
C TYR A 150 9.00 -0.72 10.48
N THR A 151 8.76 -0.37 9.23
CA THR A 151 9.69 -0.65 8.13
C THR A 151 10.31 0.64 7.63
N LEU A 152 11.63 0.75 7.74
CA LEU A 152 12.40 1.82 7.13
C LEU A 152 12.88 1.39 5.74
N VAL A 153 12.58 2.19 4.72
CA VAL A 153 13.03 1.94 3.34
C VAL A 153 14.12 2.92 2.97
N THR A 154 15.35 2.43 2.80
CA THR A 154 16.50 3.25 2.41
C THR A 154 16.91 2.94 0.98
N CYS A 155 17.36 3.93 0.20
CA CYS A 155 17.95 3.67 -1.12
C CYS A 155 19.43 3.31 -1.00
N VAL A 156 19.86 2.28 -1.73
CA VAL A 156 21.27 1.90 -1.86
C VAL A 156 21.74 2.34 -3.24
N PRO A 157 22.70 3.26 -3.36
CA PRO A 157 23.25 3.62 -4.66
C PRO A 157 24.00 2.41 -5.23
N ALA A 158 23.71 2.05 -6.48
CA ALA A 158 24.38 0.99 -7.20
C ALA A 158 24.81 1.51 -8.57
N THR A 159 26.03 1.20 -8.97
CA THR A 159 26.57 1.58 -10.28
C THR A 159 26.02 0.69 -11.40
N THR A 160 25.79 -0.59 -11.12
CA THR A 160 25.25 -1.57 -12.08
C THR A 160 24.08 -2.34 -11.47
N PHE A 161 23.09 -2.73 -12.29
CA PHE A 161 21.88 -3.49 -11.88
C PHE A 161 21.81 -4.93 -12.44
N LYS A 162 22.89 -5.41 -13.06
CA LYS A 162 22.99 -6.76 -13.66
C LYS A 162 23.29 -7.78 -12.57
N ASN A 163 22.66 -8.96 -12.63
CA ASN A 163 22.89 -10.12 -11.75
C ASN A 163 22.77 -9.87 -10.24
N LEU A 164 22.10 -8.80 -9.84
CA LEU A 164 21.91 -8.47 -8.44
C LEU A 164 20.68 -9.17 -7.89
N GLN A 165 20.93 -10.20 -7.09
CA GLN A 165 19.92 -10.94 -6.37
C GLN A 165 19.52 -10.22 -5.07
N THR A 166 18.50 -10.74 -4.42
CA THR A 166 18.09 -10.29 -3.09
C THR A 166 19.12 -10.75 -2.07
N VAL A 167 19.65 -9.81 -1.28
CA VAL A 167 20.66 -10.09 -0.26
C VAL A 167 20.02 -9.92 1.11
N ASN A 168 20.09 -10.96 1.94
CA ASN A 168 19.78 -10.83 3.37
C ASN A 168 20.98 -10.18 4.04
N MET A 169 20.74 -9.10 4.79
CA MET A 169 21.75 -8.44 5.58
C MET A 169 21.52 -8.84 7.03
N ASP A 170 22.47 -9.57 7.60
CA ASP A 170 22.46 -9.91 9.02
C ASP A 170 23.00 -8.70 9.79
N GLU A 171 22.22 -8.18 10.75
CA GLU A 171 22.70 -7.17 11.70
C GLU A 171 23.60 -7.92 12.70
N ASN A 172 24.92 -7.84 12.48
CA ASN A 172 25.95 -8.29 13.44
C ASN A 172 26.22 -7.22 14.49
#